data_AF-A0A7F8QHF5-F1
#
_entry.id   AF-A0A7F8QHF5-F1
#
_cell.length_a   1.000
_cell.length_b   1.000
_cell.length_c   1.000
_cell.angle_alpha   90.00
_cell.angle_beta   90.00
_cell.angle_gamma   90.00
#
_symmetry.space_group_name_H-M   'P 1'
#
loop_
_entity.id
_entity.type
_entity.pdbx_description
1 polymer ?
#
loop_
_entity_poly.entity_id
_entity_poly.type
_entity_poly.pdbx_seq_one_letter_code
_entity_poly.pdbx_strand_id
1 'polypeptide(L)'
;MKTLRPICFLVFFSYVQCQTLQRSLLAAALRHINSPNYLQENLRDIARIMVAQFLQKLTYEEVQTIVEELVDLAEKCKILKAHESLSECSHQLMTTFLEHICNNQGKADKQKFSDCCNINNKARLKCFLLYKKDDADYSDIFQIPNPEQICEMDKVNQVSVKERYIYETSQKHPFLYGPTILTMSACYETAIQSCCQEENKTECFQIKLEPIRKYVREISLRHHHLCEIGIKFNHKVAKAVELVLLTKKQPKADFSEIARLAVDIKNLHQTCCEGDVVACVLGRS
;
A
#
# COMPACT_ATOMS: atom_id res chain seq x y z
N MET A 1 -29.09 42.93 6.86
CA MET A 1 -29.16 41.50 7.28
C MET A 1 -28.06 40.73 6.57
N LYS A 2 -27.45 39.79 7.29
CA LYS A 2 -26.10 39.26 7.11
C LYS A 2 -25.88 38.52 5.79
N THR A 3 -24.70 38.79 5.24
CA THR A 3 -23.93 38.03 4.25
C THR A 3 -23.84 36.56 4.60
N LEU A 4 -24.48 35.71 3.77
CA LEU A 4 -24.33 34.25 3.83
C LEU A 4 -24.20 33.71 2.41
N ARG A 5 -23.13 34.09 1.70
CA ARG A 5 -22.93 33.63 0.30
C ARG A 5 -21.51 33.51 -0.29
N PRO A 6 -20.40 33.39 0.48
CA PRO A 6 -19.14 32.93 -0.13
C PRO A 6 -18.73 31.50 0.24
N ILE A 7 -19.24 30.93 1.34
CA ILE A 7 -18.74 29.63 1.86
C ILE A 7 -19.26 28.44 1.03
N CYS A 8 -20.50 28.47 0.53
CA CYS A 8 -21.06 27.37 -0.27
C CYS A 8 -20.42 27.22 -1.65
N PHE A 9 -19.87 28.29 -2.24
CA PHE A 9 -19.20 28.20 -3.55
C PHE A 9 -17.81 27.55 -3.44
N LEU A 10 -17.05 27.81 -2.37
CA LEU A 10 -15.75 27.16 -2.12
C LEU A 10 -15.90 25.65 -1.83
N VAL A 11 -16.98 25.25 -1.15
CA VAL A 11 -17.30 23.83 -0.89
C VAL A 11 -17.71 23.11 -2.18
N PHE A 12 -18.42 23.79 -3.09
CA PHE A 12 -18.78 23.20 -4.40
C PHE A 12 -17.57 23.10 -5.35
N PHE A 13 -16.69 24.11 -5.40
CA PHE A 13 -15.49 24.06 -6.25
C PHE A 13 -14.46 23.03 -5.76
N SER A 14 -14.24 22.92 -4.45
CA SER A 14 -13.37 21.88 -3.87
C SER A 14 -13.92 20.47 -4.08
N TYR A 15 -15.24 20.28 -4.02
CA TYR A 15 -15.89 19.00 -4.32
C TYR A 15 -15.79 18.61 -5.81
N VAL A 16 -15.96 19.57 -6.73
CA VAL A 16 -15.83 19.35 -8.19
C VAL A 16 -14.37 19.09 -8.60
N GLN A 17 -13.40 19.77 -8.00
CA GLN A 17 -11.97 19.48 -8.18
C GLN A 17 -11.56 18.14 -7.58
N CYS A 18 -12.13 17.74 -6.44
CA CYS A 18 -11.91 16.42 -5.86
C CYS A 18 -12.50 15.32 -6.74
N GLN A 19 -13.65 15.54 -7.39
CA GLN A 19 -14.27 14.55 -8.28
C GLN A 19 -13.49 14.39 -9.61
N THR A 20 -12.91 15.47 -10.13
CA THR A 20 -12.03 15.44 -11.31
C THR A 20 -10.66 14.87 -10.97
N LEU A 21 -10.07 15.21 -9.82
CA LEU A 21 -8.87 14.57 -9.30
C LEU A 21 -9.12 13.08 -9.03
N GLN A 22 -10.23 12.72 -8.39
CA GLN A 22 -10.58 11.32 -8.15
C GLN A 22 -10.85 10.57 -9.45
N ARG A 23 -11.43 11.19 -10.49
CA ARG A 23 -11.55 10.58 -11.83
C ARG A 23 -10.20 10.47 -12.56
N SER A 24 -9.32 11.47 -12.48
CA SER A 24 -8.01 11.43 -13.14
C SER A 24 -7.06 10.48 -12.42
N LEU A 25 -7.08 10.45 -11.10
CA LEU A 25 -6.36 9.50 -10.25
C LEU A 25 -6.92 8.08 -10.44
N LEU A 26 -8.25 7.91 -10.53
CA LEU A 26 -8.87 6.62 -10.85
C LEU A 26 -8.51 6.16 -12.28
N ALA A 27 -8.47 7.07 -13.26
CA ALA A 27 -8.06 6.75 -14.62
C ALA A 27 -6.56 6.40 -14.72
N ALA A 28 -5.69 7.12 -13.99
CA ALA A 28 -4.27 6.80 -13.88
C ALA A 28 -4.06 5.45 -13.16
N ALA A 29 -4.78 5.20 -12.07
CA ALA A 29 -4.78 3.93 -11.35
C ALA A 29 -5.22 2.76 -12.23
N LEU A 30 -6.30 2.94 -13.02
CA LEU A 30 -6.83 1.93 -13.93
C LEU A 30 -5.88 1.63 -15.10
N ARG A 31 -5.15 2.63 -15.61
CA ARG A 31 -4.15 2.42 -16.67
C ARG A 31 -2.96 1.60 -16.17
N HIS A 32 -2.52 1.83 -14.93
CA HIS A 32 -1.41 1.06 -14.35
C HIS A 32 -1.79 -0.39 -14.05
N ILE A 33 -2.98 -0.65 -13.49
CA ILE A 33 -3.38 -2.01 -13.07
C ILE A 33 -3.55 -2.99 -14.25
N ASN A 34 -3.90 -2.51 -15.44
CA ASN A 34 -4.20 -3.37 -16.60
C ASN A 34 -2.97 -3.72 -17.48
N SER A 35 -1.75 -3.41 -17.05
CA SER A 35 -0.54 -3.79 -17.80
C SER A 35 -0.25 -5.30 -17.66
N PRO A 36 -0.02 -6.06 -18.75
CA PRO A 36 0.35 -7.46 -18.66
C PRO A 36 1.69 -7.69 -17.93
N ASN A 37 2.52 -6.65 -17.82
CA ASN A 37 3.81 -6.66 -17.11
C ASN A 37 3.75 -5.96 -15.74
N TYR A 38 2.55 -5.64 -15.23
CA TYR A 38 2.37 -4.82 -14.02
C TYR A 38 3.20 -5.32 -12.83
N LEU A 39 3.25 -6.63 -12.60
CA LEU A 39 4.05 -7.20 -11.52
C LEU A 39 5.55 -6.98 -11.75
N GLN A 40 6.03 -7.19 -12.98
CA GLN A 40 7.43 -6.99 -13.32
C GLN A 40 7.86 -5.54 -13.19
N GLU A 41 7.01 -4.61 -13.63
CA GLU A 41 7.26 -3.16 -13.53
C GLU A 41 7.27 -2.66 -12.08
N ASN A 42 6.53 -3.32 -11.18
CA ASN A 42 6.38 -2.89 -9.79
C ASN A 42 7.03 -3.85 -8.77
N LEU A 43 7.83 -4.84 -9.20
CA LEU A 43 8.39 -5.85 -8.29
C LEU A 43 9.22 -5.23 -7.17
N ARG A 44 10.06 -4.25 -7.52
CA ARG A 44 10.88 -3.46 -6.59
C ARG A 44 10.03 -2.67 -5.60
N ASP A 45 8.96 -2.04 -6.08
CA ASP A 45 8.01 -1.31 -5.25
C ASP A 45 7.23 -2.24 -4.31
N ILE A 46 6.83 -3.41 -4.79
CA ILE A 46 6.14 -4.44 -3.99
C ILE A 46 7.06 -4.99 -2.90
N ALA A 47 8.31 -5.30 -3.24
CA ALA A 47 9.32 -5.70 -2.26
C ALA A 47 9.55 -4.59 -1.22
N ARG A 48 9.62 -3.32 -1.65
CA ARG A 48 9.77 -2.17 -0.74
C ARG A 48 8.60 -2.05 0.24
N ILE A 49 7.36 -2.22 -0.24
CA ILE A 49 6.16 -2.27 0.62
C ILE A 49 6.31 -3.39 1.65
N MET A 50 6.60 -4.60 1.18
CA MET A 50 6.74 -5.78 2.04
C MET A 50 7.79 -5.55 3.14
N VAL A 51 9.00 -5.15 2.76
CA VAL A 51 10.11 -4.92 3.71
C VAL A 51 9.75 -3.80 4.71
N ALA A 52 9.26 -2.66 4.23
CA ALA A 52 8.94 -1.52 5.08
C ALA A 52 7.78 -1.80 6.06
N GLN A 53 6.78 -2.59 5.65
CA GLN A 53 5.67 -2.96 6.54
C GLN A 53 6.08 -3.95 7.64
N PHE A 54 7.00 -4.88 7.37
CA PHE A 54 7.47 -5.85 8.38
C PHE A 54 8.59 -5.28 9.25
N LEU A 55 9.49 -4.48 8.67
CA LEU A 55 10.69 -3.93 9.31
C LEU A 55 10.57 -2.40 9.46
N GLN A 56 9.50 -1.95 10.11
CA GLN A 56 9.08 -0.54 10.20
C GLN A 56 10.10 0.42 10.85
N LYS A 57 11.17 -0.10 11.46
CA LYS A 57 12.21 0.70 12.12
C LYS A 57 13.46 0.91 11.26
N LEU A 58 13.56 0.24 10.11
CA LEU A 58 14.71 0.37 9.23
C LEU A 58 14.73 1.73 8.53
N THR A 59 15.93 2.24 8.28
CA THR A 59 16.14 3.42 7.44
C THR A 59 15.81 3.13 5.97
N TYR A 60 15.68 4.17 5.15
CA TYR A 60 15.37 4.02 3.73
C TYR A 60 16.47 3.22 3.01
N GLU A 61 17.72 3.50 3.34
CA GLU A 61 18.92 2.88 2.77
C GLU A 61 18.98 1.37 3.12
N GLU A 62 18.63 1.03 4.36
CA GLU A 62 18.55 -0.37 4.79
C GLU A 62 17.42 -1.12 4.09
N VAL A 63 16.23 -0.51 3.95
CA VAL A 63 15.14 -1.09 3.18
C VAL A 63 15.57 -1.29 1.72
N GLN A 64 16.23 -0.30 1.11
CA GLN A 64 16.70 -0.41 -0.26
C GLN A 64 17.66 -1.58 -0.44
N THR A 65 18.61 -1.77 0.49
CA THR A 65 19.58 -2.88 0.42
C THR A 65 18.87 -4.23 0.43
N ILE A 66 17.91 -4.42 1.34
CA ILE A 66 17.13 -5.66 1.41
C ILE A 66 16.29 -5.84 0.13
N VAL A 67 15.71 -4.78 -0.41
CA VAL A 67 14.95 -4.83 -1.66
C VAL A 67 15.80 -5.29 -2.83
N GLU A 68 17.04 -4.80 -2.99
CA GLU A 68 17.94 -5.28 -4.04
C GLU A 68 18.18 -6.78 -3.92
N GLU A 69 18.52 -7.26 -2.71
CA GLU A 69 18.78 -8.68 -2.47
C GLU A 69 17.57 -9.56 -2.81
N LEU A 70 16.36 -9.12 -2.44
CA LEU A 70 15.13 -9.84 -2.72
C LEU A 70 14.76 -9.83 -4.20
N VAL A 71 14.96 -8.70 -4.88
CA VAL A 71 14.68 -8.58 -6.32
C VAL A 71 15.65 -9.45 -7.12
N ASP A 72 16.94 -9.47 -6.78
CA ASP A 72 17.93 -10.36 -7.42
C ASP A 72 17.54 -11.84 -7.27
N LEU A 73 16.94 -12.21 -6.13
CA LEU A 73 16.42 -13.56 -5.89
C LEU A 73 15.14 -13.83 -6.71
N ALA A 74 14.24 -12.85 -6.81
CA ALA A 74 13.02 -12.96 -7.61
C ALA A 74 13.30 -12.99 -9.13
N GLU A 75 14.33 -12.29 -9.61
CA GLU A 75 14.78 -12.37 -11.00
C GLU A 75 15.35 -13.76 -11.32
N LYS A 76 16.03 -14.40 -10.36
CA LYS A 76 16.38 -15.82 -10.48
C LYS A 76 15.14 -16.72 -10.53
N CYS A 77 14.06 -16.40 -9.82
CA CYS A 77 12.78 -17.12 -9.97
C CYS A 77 12.22 -16.98 -11.40
N LYS A 78 12.33 -15.81 -12.05
CA LYS A 78 11.95 -15.65 -13.48
C LYS A 78 12.81 -16.48 -14.43
N ILE A 79 14.11 -16.64 -14.12
CA ILE A 79 15.03 -17.49 -14.90
C ILE A 79 14.75 -18.99 -14.65
N LEU A 80 14.13 -19.34 -13.52
CA LEU A 80 14.07 -20.72 -13.03
C LEU A 80 12.94 -21.60 -13.58
N LYS A 81 11.91 -21.11 -14.29
CA LYS A 81 11.11 -21.92 -15.24
C LYS A 81 9.97 -21.16 -15.92
N ALA A 82 9.84 -21.35 -17.24
CA ALA A 82 8.63 -21.05 -18.03
C ALA A 82 7.37 -21.89 -17.65
N HIS A 83 7.38 -22.54 -16.49
CA HIS A 83 6.38 -23.53 -16.05
C HIS A 83 5.89 -23.32 -14.60
N GLU A 84 6.46 -22.39 -13.83
CA GLU A 84 5.97 -22.06 -12.49
C GLU A 84 4.89 -20.98 -12.54
N SER A 85 3.83 -21.17 -11.75
CA SER A 85 2.76 -20.18 -11.65
C SER A 85 3.23 -18.96 -10.86
N LEU A 86 2.69 -17.79 -11.18
CA LEU A 86 2.98 -16.52 -10.50
C LEU A 86 2.74 -16.57 -8.98
N SER A 87 1.78 -17.41 -8.56
CA SER A 87 1.47 -17.68 -7.16
C SER A 87 2.60 -18.42 -6.42
N GLU A 88 3.31 -19.31 -7.11
CA GLU A 88 4.41 -20.08 -6.52
C GLU A 88 5.62 -19.16 -6.25
N CYS A 89 5.95 -18.30 -7.23
CA CYS A 89 6.98 -17.30 -7.09
C CYS A 89 6.69 -16.30 -5.95
N SER A 90 5.42 -15.90 -5.79
CA SER A 90 4.96 -15.07 -4.66
C SER A 90 5.26 -15.72 -3.31
N HIS A 91 4.91 -17.00 -3.19
CA HIS A 91 5.12 -17.76 -1.97
C HIS A 91 6.61 -17.95 -1.66
N GLN A 92 7.42 -18.21 -2.69
CA GLN A 92 8.86 -18.34 -2.56
C GLN A 92 9.50 -17.02 -2.10
N LEU A 93 9.12 -15.87 -2.71
CA LEU A 93 9.64 -14.56 -2.33
C LEU A 93 9.33 -14.24 -0.86
N MET A 94 8.08 -14.49 -0.42
CA MET A 94 7.70 -14.32 0.99
C MET A 94 8.54 -15.22 1.91
N THR A 95 8.72 -16.49 1.55
CA THR A 95 9.49 -17.46 2.33
C THR A 95 10.95 -17.02 2.46
N THR A 96 11.57 -16.67 1.34
CA THR A 96 12.94 -16.16 1.27
C THR A 96 13.11 -14.88 2.08
N PHE A 97 12.14 -13.96 2.05
CA PHE A 97 12.17 -12.75 2.87
C PHE A 97 12.15 -13.07 4.37
N LEU A 98 11.26 -13.96 4.81
CA LEU A 98 11.22 -14.37 6.23
C LEU A 98 12.51 -15.07 6.67
N GLU A 99 13.10 -15.89 5.80
CA GLU A 99 14.39 -16.52 6.04
C GLU A 99 15.52 -15.50 6.13
N HIS A 100 15.53 -14.50 5.23
CA HIS A 100 16.50 -13.41 5.26
C HIS A 100 16.44 -12.66 6.60
N ILE A 101 15.26 -12.35 7.12
CA ILE A 101 15.12 -11.72 8.45
C ILE A 101 15.75 -12.60 9.55
N CYS A 102 15.57 -13.92 9.48
CA CYS A 102 16.09 -14.85 10.48
C CYS A 102 17.60 -15.12 10.37
N ASN A 103 18.13 -15.10 9.15
CA ASN A 103 19.52 -15.42 8.84
C ASN A 103 20.46 -14.22 9.00
N ASN A 104 19.96 -12.99 8.86
CA ASN A 104 20.75 -11.79 9.01
C ASN A 104 21.16 -11.54 10.48
N GLN A 105 22.31 -12.12 10.84
CA GLN A 105 22.93 -11.98 12.14
C GLN A 105 23.51 -10.56 12.30
N GLY A 106 22.95 -9.73 13.18
CA GLY A 106 23.63 -8.53 13.68
C GLY A 106 22.85 -7.22 13.76
N LYS A 107 21.62 -7.13 13.23
CA LYS A 107 20.78 -5.93 13.38
C LYS A 107 19.73 -6.11 14.48
N ALA A 108 19.30 -5.01 15.11
CA ALA A 108 18.36 -4.97 16.24
C ALA A 108 17.04 -5.76 15.99
N ASP A 109 16.69 -5.98 14.73
CA ASP A 109 15.54 -6.79 14.31
C ASP A 109 15.66 -8.28 14.68
N LYS A 110 16.86 -8.88 14.69
CA LYS A 110 17.00 -10.31 15.04
C LYS A 110 16.57 -10.59 16.48
N GLN A 111 16.83 -9.67 17.41
CA GLN A 111 16.38 -9.81 18.79
C GLN A 111 14.87 -9.59 18.93
N LYS A 112 14.29 -8.75 18.06
CA LYS A 112 12.84 -8.52 18.03
C LYS A 112 12.08 -9.73 17.48
N PHE A 113 12.65 -10.47 16.52
CA PHE A 113 11.97 -11.57 15.83
C PHE A 113 12.50 -12.97 16.18
N SER A 114 13.39 -13.10 17.17
CA SER A 114 14.03 -14.38 17.53
C SER A 114 13.01 -15.48 17.78
N ASP A 115 11.91 -15.16 18.46
CA ASP A 115 10.85 -16.09 18.77
C ASP A 115 10.13 -16.58 17.51
N CYS A 116 9.92 -15.70 16.52
CA CYS A 116 9.32 -16.06 15.25
C CYS A 116 10.24 -16.96 14.41
N CYS A 117 11.55 -16.69 14.44
CA CYS A 117 12.52 -17.46 13.66
C CYS A 117 12.66 -18.91 14.12
N ASN A 118 12.35 -19.20 15.38
CA ASN A 118 12.33 -20.55 15.94
C ASN A 118 11.06 -21.33 15.59
N ILE A 119 10.07 -20.71 14.92
CA ILE A 119 8.82 -21.34 14.50
C ILE A 119 8.96 -21.84 13.05
N ASN A 120 8.41 -23.02 12.75
CA ASN A 120 8.39 -23.59 11.39
C ASN A 120 7.19 -23.09 10.56
N ASN A 121 7.37 -23.01 9.24
CA ASN A 121 6.31 -22.91 8.22
C ASN A 121 5.34 -21.71 8.41
N LYS A 122 4.07 -21.87 8.03
CA LYS A 122 3.01 -20.83 8.05
C LYS A 122 2.79 -20.15 9.41
N ALA A 123 3.15 -20.82 10.51
CA ALA A 123 3.08 -20.22 11.84
C ALA A 123 4.13 -19.11 12.04
N ARG A 124 5.25 -19.17 11.31
CA ARG A 124 6.29 -18.13 11.30
C ARG A 124 5.73 -16.80 10.78
N LEU A 125 5.08 -16.81 9.60
CA LEU A 125 4.48 -15.60 9.03
C LEU A 125 3.49 -14.94 10.01
N LYS A 126 2.61 -15.76 10.62
CA LYS A 126 1.66 -15.27 11.63
C LYS A 126 2.36 -14.62 12.83
N CYS A 127 3.48 -15.18 13.29
CA CYS A 127 4.27 -14.57 14.35
C CYS A 127 4.81 -13.19 13.93
N PHE A 128 5.40 -13.08 12.73
CA PHE A 128 5.90 -11.80 12.21
C PHE A 128 4.80 -10.73 12.13
N LEU A 129 3.58 -11.11 11.77
CA LEU A 129 2.44 -10.18 11.71
C LEU A 129 2.11 -9.54 13.08
N LEU A 130 2.36 -10.22 14.19
CA LEU A 130 2.10 -9.68 15.54
C LEU A 130 3.03 -8.51 15.90
N TYR A 131 4.13 -8.35 15.17
CA TYR A 131 5.09 -7.27 15.38
C TYR A 131 4.84 -6.04 14.53
N LYS A 132 3.91 -6.13 13.57
CA LYS A 132 3.39 -4.97 12.84
C LYS A 132 2.58 -4.12 13.81
N LYS A 133 2.98 -2.85 13.96
CA LYS A 133 2.29 -1.92 14.85
C LYS A 133 1.99 -0.64 14.10
N ASP A 134 0.75 -0.21 14.15
CA ASP A 134 0.45 1.16 13.73
C ASP A 134 1.24 2.12 14.61
N ASP A 135 1.87 3.11 13.97
CA ASP A 135 2.53 4.18 14.70
C ASP A 135 1.48 5.20 15.16
N ALA A 136 1.16 5.17 16.46
CA ALA A 136 0.18 6.05 17.08
C ALA A 136 0.74 7.46 17.38
N ASP A 137 2.06 7.61 17.44
CA ASP A 137 2.75 8.83 17.87
C ASP A 137 3.32 9.65 16.70
N TYR A 138 3.22 9.17 15.46
CA TYR A 138 3.80 9.84 14.30
C TYR A 138 2.91 10.98 13.76
N SER A 139 3.45 12.21 13.73
CA SER A 139 2.77 13.37 13.14
C SER A 139 2.45 13.14 11.66
N ASP A 140 1.26 13.54 11.19
CA ASP A 140 0.78 13.40 9.80
C ASP A 140 1.63 14.14 8.73
N ILE A 141 2.76 14.69 9.14
CA ILE A 141 3.69 15.41 8.29
C ILE A 141 4.54 14.34 7.59
N PHE A 142 4.12 13.98 6.37
CA PHE A 142 5.08 13.63 5.32
C PHE A 142 6.23 14.63 5.43
N GLN A 143 7.39 14.20 5.93
CA GLN A 143 8.52 15.10 6.17
C GLN A 143 9.20 15.44 4.86
N ILE A 144 8.49 16.16 4.01
CA ILE A 144 9.14 17.06 3.06
C ILE A 144 8.39 18.40 3.17
N PRO A 145 8.80 19.26 4.12
CA PRO A 145 8.11 20.52 4.39
C PRO A 145 8.34 21.59 3.30
N ASN A 146 9.25 21.33 2.36
CA ASN A 146 9.71 22.32 1.39
C ASN A 146 9.34 21.88 -0.05
N PRO A 147 8.34 22.54 -0.68
CA PRO A 147 7.97 22.36 -2.09
C PRO A 147 9.15 22.34 -3.07
N GLU A 148 10.12 23.22 -2.86
CA GLU A 148 11.31 23.34 -3.72
C GLU A 148 12.20 22.10 -3.60
N GLN A 149 12.42 21.59 -2.38
CA GLN A 149 13.19 20.35 -2.17
C GLN A 149 12.51 19.13 -2.80
N ILE A 150 11.18 19.02 -2.72
CA ILE A 150 10.43 17.94 -3.39
C ILE A 150 10.68 18.00 -4.90
N CYS A 151 10.60 19.19 -5.49
CA CYS A 151 10.80 19.37 -6.92
C CYS A 151 12.27 19.16 -7.36
N GLU A 152 13.23 19.46 -6.49
CA GLU A 152 14.64 19.14 -6.74
C GLU A 152 14.89 17.63 -6.71
N MET A 153 14.33 16.92 -5.72
CA MET A 153 14.42 15.45 -5.65
C MET A 153 13.83 14.79 -6.90
N ASP A 154 12.68 15.26 -7.37
CA ASP A 154 12.03 14.80 -8.61
C ASP A 154 12.92 15.04 -9.85
N LYS A 155 13.58 16.20 -9.94
CA LYS A 155 14.47 16.55 -11.07
C LYS A 155 15.77 15.75 -11.10
N VAL A 156 16.35 15.47 -9.94
CA VAL A 156 17.72 14.92 -9.84
C VAL A 156 17.74 13.39 -9.99
N ASN A 157 16.58 12.71 -10.04
CA ASN A 157 16.46 11.25 -10.19
C ASN A 157 17.30 10.43 -9.17
N GLN A 158 17.70 11.04 -8.05
CA GLN A 158 18.53 10.36 -7.04
C GLN A 158 17.72 9.36 -6.20
N VAL A 159 16.48 9.73 -5.86
CA VAL A 159 15.47 8.86 -5.23
C VAL A 159 14.13 9.25 -5.83
N SER A 160 13.39 8.30 -6.41
CA SER A 160 12.08 8.64 -6.95
C SER A 160 11.14 9.03 -5.81
N VAL A 161 10.44 10.16 -5.96
CA VAL A 161 9.44 10.63 -4.99
C VAL A 161 8.35 9.58 -4.73
N LYS A 162 8.07 8.73 -5.72
CA LYS A 162 7.18 7.57 -5.62
C LYS A 162 7.75 6.52 -4.66
N GLU A 163 9.03 6.18 -4.79
CA GLU A 163 9.70 5.18 -3.95
C GLU A 163 9.79 5.61 -2.49
N ARG A 164 10.13 6.89 -2.28
CA ARG A 164 10.15 7.49 -0.94
C ARG A 164 8.76 7.47 -0.32
N TYR A 165 7.73 7.82 -1.10
CA TYR A 165 6.35 7.78 -0.65
C TYR A 165 5.93 6.37 -0.23
N ILE A 166 6.30 5.36 -1.03
CA ILE A 166 6.01 3.96 -0.74
C ILE A 166 6.64 3.54 0.59
N TYR A 167 7.93 3.85 0.80
CA TYR A 167 8.64 3.53 2.03
C TYR A 167 7.94 4.15 3.25
N GLU A 168 7.74 5.47 3.28
CA GLU A 168 7.19 6.17 4.45
C GLU A 168 5.75 5.73 4.75
N THR A 169 4.92 5.60 3.70
CA THR A 169 3.52 5.16 3.85
C THR A 169 3.43 3.72 4.36
N SER A 170 4.32 2.84 3.89
CA SER A 170 4.34 1.42 4.28
C SER A 170 4.77 1.23 5.73
N GLN A 171 5.76 1.99 6.19
CA GLN A 171 6.16 1.96 7.60
C GLN A 171 5.04 2.45 8.51
N LYS A 172 4.36 3.54 8.12
CA LYS A 172 3.30 4.16 8.91
C LYS A 172 2.02 3.32 8.96
N HIS A 173 1.69 2.64 7.87
CA HIS A 173 0.46 1.88 7.72
C HIS A 173 0.76 0.42 7.35
N PRO A 174 1.24 -0.41 8.30
CA PRO A 174 1.72 -1.77 8.04
C PRO A 174 0.63 -2.76 7.59
N PHE A 175 -0.64 -2.39 7.75
CA PHE A 175 -1.82 -3.13 7.28
C PHE A 175 -2.53 -2.48 6.08
N LEU A 176 -2.03 -1.35 5.58
CA LEU A 176 -2.53 -0.77 4.34
C LEU A 176 -2.18 -1.70 3.17
N TYR A 177 -3.10 -1.90 2.24
CA TYR A 177 -2.91 -2.93 1.22
C TYR A 177 -1.94 -2.43 0.16
N GLY A 178 -1.01 -3.30 -0.23
CA GLY A 178 -0.02 -3.01 -1.27
C GLY A 178 -0.59 -2.35 -2.52
N PRO A 179 -1.70 -2.86 -3.10
CA PRO A 179 -2.32 -2.23 -4.26
C PRO A 179 -2.79 -0.79 -4.02
N THR A 180 -3.21 -0.47 -2.80
CA THR A 180 -3.59 0.91 -2.44
C THR A 180 -2.36 1.79 -2.35
N ILE A 181 -1.27 1.30 -1.75
CA ILE A 181 0.00 2.03 -1.66
C ILE A 181 0.55 2.32 -3.07
N LEU A 182 0.58 1.33 -3.96
CA LEU A 182 1.01 1.49 -5.35
C LEU A 182 0.14 2.49 -6.12
N THR A 183 -1.18 2.43 -5.92
CA THR A 183 -2.09 3.38 -6.56
C THR A 183 -1.83 4.80 -6.07
N MET A 184 -1.74 4.99 -4.75
CA MET A 184 -1.58 6.32 -4.16
C MET A 184 -0.18 6.90 -4.39
N SER A 185 0.86 6.08 -4.53
CA SER A 185 2.21 6.56 -4.87
C SER A 185 2.28 7.13 -6.28
N ALA A 186 1.62 6.49 -7.26
CA ALA A 186 1.49 7.04 -8.62
C ALA A 186 0.67 8.35 -8.63
N CYS A 187 -0.39 8.42 -7.81
CA CYS A 187 -1.17 9.64 -7.63
C CYS A 187 -0.31 10.78 -7.05
N TYR A 188 0.51 10.46 -6.05
CA TYR A 188 1.41 11.38 -5.37
C TYR A 188 2.50 11.91 -6.32
N GLU A 189 3.15 11.02 -7.07
CA GLU A 189 4.15 11.38 -8.09
C GLU A 189 3.55 12.29 -9.16
N THR A 190 2.36 11.95 -9.69
CA THR A 190 1.65 12.80 -10.66
C THR A 190 1.34 14.19 -10.09
N ALA A 191 0.90 14.25 -8.83
CA ALA A 191 0.63 15.51 -8.15
C ALA A 191 1.91 16.35 -8.02
N ILE A 192 3.04 15.74 -7.62
CA ILE A 192 4.34 16.40 -7.54
C ILE A 192 4.74 16.98 -8.88
N GLN A 193 4.78 16.13 -9.92
CA GLN A 193 5.21 16.55 -11.26
C GLN A 193 4.39 17.72 -11.77
N SER A 194 3.06 17.71 -11.54
CA SER A 194 2.19 18.83 -11.91
C SER A 194 2.49 20.10 -11.12
N CYS A 195 2.63 20.02 -9.79
CA CYS A 195 2.84 21.20 -8.95
C CYS A 195 4.24 21.81 -9.11
N CYS A 196 5.24 21.02 -9.48
CA CYS A 196 6.58 21.53 -9.73
C CYS A 196 6.70 22.45 -10.94
N GLN A 197 5.70 22.45 -11.84
CA GLN A 197 5.62 23.37 -12.98
C GLN A 197 4.86 24.67 -12.67
N GLU A 198 4.19 24.73 -11.51
CA GLU A 198 3.40 25.91 -11.13
C GLU A 198 4.27 27.02 -10.53
N GLU A 199 3.83 28.26 -10.70
CA GLU A 199 4.45 29.43 -10.06
C GLU A 199 4.27 29.34 -8.52
N ASN A 200 3.04 29.11 -8.06
CA ASN A 200 2.73 28.92 -6.65
C ASN A 200 2.71 27.43 -6.26
N LYS A 201 3.91 26.85 -6.11
CA LYS A 201 4.10 25.44 -5.75
C LYS A 201 3.44 25.09 -4.42
N THR A 202 3.59 25.95 -3.42
CA THR A 202 3.05 25.74 -2.07
C THR A 202 1.53 25.54 -2.09
N GLU A 203 0.81 26.43 -2.74
CA GLU A 203 -0.65 26.34 -2.87
C GLU A 203 -1.07 25.10 -3.66
N CYS A 204 -0.40 24.81 -4.78
CA CYS A 204 -0.68 23.62 -5.57
C CYS A 204 -0.52 22.34 -4.74
N PHE A 205 0.59 22.21 -4.01
CA PHE A 205 0.85 21.05 -3.15
C PHE A 205 -0.21 20.88 -2.06
N GLN A 206 -0.62 21.96 -1.40
CA GLN A 206 -1.69 21.91 -0.41
C GLN A 206 -2.99 21.38 -1.04
N ILE A 207 -3.38 21.90 -2.20
CA ILE A 207 -4.62 21.49 -2.87
C ILE A 207 -4.57 20.03 -3.35
N LYS A 208 -3.44 19.59 -3.91
CA LYS A 208 -3.32 18.27 -4.55
C LYS A 208 -2.97 17.14 -3.58
N LEU A 209 -2.19 17.40 -2.53
CA LEU A 209 -1.72 16.38 -1.60
C LEU A 209 -2.68 16.13 -0.43
N GLU A 210 -3.47 17.13 0.00
CA GLU A 210 -4.43 16.94 1.10
C GLU A 210 -5.48 15.83 0.82
N PRO A 211 -6.09 15.74 -0.37
CA PRO A 211 -7.01 14.64 -0.69
C PRO A 211 -6.34 13.27 -0.64
N ILE A 212 -5.07 13.17 -1.08
CA ILE A 212 -4.27 11.94 -1.04
C ILE A 212 -4.05 11.51 0.41
N ARG A 213 -3.56 12.42 1.26
CA ARG A 213 -3.32 12.17 2.69
C ARG A 213 -4.60 11.72 3.40
N LYS A 214 -5.69 12.46 3.18
CA LYS A 214 -7.00 12.14 3.77
C LYS A 214 -7.48 10.74 3.38
N TYR A 215 -7.44 10.42 2.08
CA TYR A 215 -7.85 9.12 1.59
C TYR A 215 -7.00 8.00 2.20
N VAL A 216 -5.68 8.14 2.22
CA VAL A 216 -4.75 7.16 2.78
C VAL A 216 -5.00 6.91 4.27
N ARG A 217 -5.25 7.98 5.03
CA ARG A 217 -5.59 7.89 6.46
C ARG A 217 -6.90 7.16 6.70
N GLU A 218 -7.95 7.47 5.94
CA GLU A 218 -9.25 6.82 6.10
C GLU A 218 -9.22 5.35 5.66
N ILE A 219 -8.58 5.06 4.54
CA ILE A 219 -8.53 3.71 3.98
C ILE A 219 -7.59 2.80 4.78
N SER A 220 -6.50 3.32 5.35
CA SER A 220 -5.61 2.53 6.21
C SER A 220 -6.32 2.06 7.48
N LEU A 221 -7.08 2.94 8.14
CA LEU A 221 -7.92 2.60 9.29
C LEU A 221 -8.93 1.52 8.92
N ARG A 222 -9.59 1.66 7.76
CA ARG A 222 -10.54 0.66 7.27
C ARG A 222 -9.87 -0.69 7.00
N HIS A 223 -8.73 -0.70 6.33
CA HIS A 223 -8.00 -1.94 6.02
C HIS A 223 -7.52 -2.64 7.28
N HIS A 224 -6.95 -1.89 8.23
CA HIS A 224 -6.55 -2.44 9.51
C HIS A 224 -7.75 -3.03 10.25
N HIS A 225 -8.87 -2.31 10.35
CA HIS A 225 -10.08 -2.84 10.98
C HIS A 225 -10.57 -4.15 10.33
N LEU A 226 -10.55 -4.25 9.00
CA LEU A 226 -10.90 -5.49 8.29
C LEU A 226 -9.89 -6.61 8.56
N CYS A 227 -8.60 -6.30 8.67
CA CYS A 227 -7.59 -7.27 9.08
C CYS A 227 -7.81 -7.76 10.51
N GLU A 228 -8.12 -6.87 11.46
CA GLU A 228 -8.46 -7.27 12.82
C GLU A 228 -9.70 -8.17 12.83
N ILE A 229 -10.72 -7.87 12.02
CA ILE A 229 -11.90 -8.72 11.90
C ILE A 229 -11.50 -10.11 11.40
N GLY A 230 -10.71 -10.19 10.33
CA GLY A 230 -10.26 -11.46 9.76
C GLY A 230 -9.35 -12.27 10.69
N ILE A 231 -8.54 -11.60 11.52
CA ILE A 231 -7.63 -12.25 12.48
C ILE A 231 -8.40 -12.72 13.73
N LYS A 232 -9.29 -11.89 14.29
CA LYS A 232 -9.96 -12.14 15.57
C LYS A 232 -11.21 -12.99 15.41
N PHE A 233 -11.91 -12.91 14.27
CA PHE A 233 -13.14 -13.65 14.02
C PHE A 233 -12.98 -14.69 12.93
N ASN A 234 -13.88 -15.69 12.93
CA ASN A 234 -13.84 -16.73 11.92
C ASN A 234 -14.25 -16.22 10.52
N HIS A 235 -13.96 -17.04 9.50
CA HIS A 235 -14.27 -16.74 8.11
C HIS A 235 -15.75 -16.41 7.83
N LYS A 236 -16.69 -16.88 8.67
CA LYS A 236 -18.12 -16.61 8.51
C LYS A 236 -18.43 -15.15 8.85
N VAL A 237 -17.84 -14.61 9.91
CA VAL A 237 -18.03 -13.21 10.31
C VAL A 237 -17.42 -12.28 9.27
N ALA A 238 -16.19 -12.54 8.81
CA ALA A 238 -15.55 -11.75 7.77
C ALA A 238 -16.39 -11.72 6.47
N LYS A 239 -16.92 -12.88 6.03
CA LYS A 239 -17.82 -12.95 4.87
C LYS A 239 -19.11 -12.16 5.08
N ALA A 240 -19.71 -12.24 6.26
CA ALA A 240 -20.95 -11.51 6.56
C ALA A 240 -20.74 -9.98 6.53
N VAL A 241 -19.60 -9.51 7.03
CA VAL A 241 -19.21 -8.09 6.95
C VAL A 241 -19.13 -7.65 5.48
N GLU A 242 -18.44 -8.40 4.62
CA GLU A 242 -18.36 -8.07 3.19
C GLU A 242 -19.72 -8.09 2.50
N LEU A 243 -20.56 -9.07 2.82
CA LEU A 243 -21.92 -9.14 2.28
C LEU A 243 -22.71 -7.86 2.60
N VAL A 244 -22.70 -7.42 3.87
CA VAL A 244 -23.38 -6.20 4.30
C VAL A 244 -22.82 -4.96 3.59
N LEU A 245 -21.50 -4.86 3.48
CA LEU A 245 -20.84 -3.74 2.83
C LEU A 245 -21.16 -3.67 1.33
N LEU A 246 -21.15 -4.81 0.64
CA LEU A 246 -21.46 -4.90 -0.79
C LEU A 246 -22.94 -4.63 -1.07
N THR A 247 -23.86 -5.18 -0.29
CA THR A 247 -25.30 -4.88 -0.44
C THR A 247 -25.59 -3.40 -0.22
N LYS A 248 -24.92 -2.75 0.74
CA LYS A 248 -25.05 -1.29 0.93
C LYS A 248 -24.47 -0.50 -0.24
N LYS A 249 -23.35 -0.96 -0.81
CA LYS A 249 -22.66 -0.29 -1.93
C LYS A 249 -23.40 -0.48 -3.27
N GLN A 250 -24.01 -1.65 -3.47
CA GLN A 250 -24.70 -2.05 -4.69
C GLN A 250 -26.10 -2.59 -4.38
N PRO A 251 -27.02 -1.75 -3.86
CA PRO A 251 -28.34 -2.20 -3.38
C PRO A 251 -29.25 -2.74 -4.49
N LYS A 252 -28.89 -2.53 -5.75
CA LYS A 252 -29.64 -2.99 -6.94
C LYS A 252 -29.03 -4.20 -7.62
N ALA A 253 -27.85 -4.66 -7.20
CA ALA A 253 -27.20 -5.82 -7.81
C ALA A 253 -27.88 -7.11 -7.36
N ASP A 254 -27.74 -8.17 -8.17
CA ASP A 254 -28.29 -9.47 -7.82
C ASP A 254 -27.60 -10.04 -6.58
N PHE A 255 -28.39 -10.65 -5.69
CA PHE A 255 -27.86 -11.15 -4.42
C PHE A 255 -26.84 -12.27 -4.63
N SER A 256 -27.02 -13.14 -5.64
CA SER A 256 -26.06 -14.22 -5.91
C SER A 256 -24.72 -13.67 -6.37
N GLU A 257 -24.73 -12.59 -7.16
CA GLU A 257 -23.51 -11.87 -7.57
C GLU A 257 -22.81 -11.22 -6.36
N ILE A 258 -23.56 -10.52 -5.50
CA ILE A 258 -23.03 -9.93 -4.25
C ILE A 258 -22.45 -11.04 -3.36
N ALA A 259 -23.15 -12.16 -3.21
CA ALA A 259 -22.72 -13.25 -2.35
C ALA A 259 -21.43 -13.93 -2.84
N ARG A 260 -21.26 -14.07 -4.16
CA ARG A 260 -20.00 -14.53 -4.77
C ARG A 260 -18.88 -13.52 -4.53
N LEU A 261 -19.12 -12.26 -4.86
CA LEU A 261 -18.15 -11.18 -4.69
C LEU A 261 -17.71 -11.02 -3.23
N ALA A 262 -18.61 -11.23 -2.27
CA ALA A 262 -18.28 -11.21 -0.84
C ALA A 262 -17.26 -12.29 -0.46
N VAL A 263 -17.32 -13.47 -1.09
CA VAL A 263 -16.33 -14.54 -0.88
C VAL A 263 -14.99 -14.14 -1.47
N ASP A 264 -14.98 -13.62 -2.70
CA ASP A 264 -13.77 -13.22 -3.40
C ASP A 264 -13.05 -12.10 -2.65
N ILE A 265 -13.77 -11.06 -2.26
CA ILE A 265 -13.24 -9.92 -1.49
C ILE A 265 -12.76 -10.36 -0.11
N LYS A 266 -13.49 -11.24 0.60
CA LYS A 266 -13.02 -11.80 1.87
C LYS A 266 -11.69 -12.52 1.69
N ASN A 267 -11.53 -13.31 0.63
CA ASN A 267 -10.29 -14.07 0.39
C ASN A 267 -9.14 -13.12 0.06
N LEU A 268 -9.39 -12.09 -0.75
CA LEU A 268 -8.42 -11.03 -1.01
C LEU A 268 -8.00 -10.30 0.28
N HIS A 269 -8.96 -9.94 1.14
CA HIS A 269 -8.69 -9.35 2.44
C HIS A 269 -7.78 -10.25 3.27
N GLN A 270 -8.07 -11.55 3.33
CA GLN A 270 -7.23 -12.50 4.06
C GLN A 270 -5.78 -12.49 3.52
N THR A 271 -5.59 -12.60 2.20
CA THR A 271 -4.27 -12.56 1.57
C THR A 271 -3.51 -11.26 1.89
N CYS A 272 -4.16 -10.10 1.73
CA CYS A 272 -3.55 -8.81 2.03
C CYS A 272 -3.19 -8.64 3.51
N CYS A 273 -4.03 -9.13 4.42
CA CYS A 273 -3.81 -9.05 5.86
C CYS A 273 -2.73 -10.03 6.36
N GLU A 274 -2.48 -11.11 5.63
CA GLU A 274 -1.36 -12.03 5.88
C GLU A 274 -0.01 -11.41 5.48
N GLY A 275 -0.01 -10.23 4.84
CA GLY A 275 1.20 -9.51 4.45
C GLY A 275 1.87 -10.03 3.18
N ASP A 276 1.22 -10.95 2.44
CA ASP A 276 1.67 -11.36 1.11
C ASP A 276 1.29 -10.26 0.09
N VAL A 277 2.18 -9.29 -0.05
CA VAL A 277 1.95 -8.09 -0.87
C VAL A 277 1.83 -8.47 -2.35
N VAL A 278 2.61 -9.44 -2.83
CA VAL A 278 2.56 -9.91 -4.22
C VAL A 278 1.21 -10.56 -4.49
N ALA A 279 0.80 -11.55 -3.68
CA ALA A 279 -0.49 -12.21 -3.88
C ALA A 279 -1.68 -11.25 -3.70
N CYS A 280 -1.57 -10.27 -2.80
CA CYS A 280 -2.57 -9.21 -2.64
C CYS A 280 -2.68 -8.32 -3.90
N VAL A 281 -1.57 -8.05 -4.58
CA VAL A 281 -1.57 -7.34 -5.87
C VAL A 281 -2.21 -8.18 -6.97
N LEU A 282 -1.88 -9.46 -7.04
CA LEU A 282 -2.39 -10.36 -8.07
C LEU A 282 -3.87 -10.68 -7.90
N GLY A 283 -4.33 -10.87 -6.67
CA GLY A 283 -5.73 -11.17 -6.38
C GLY A 283 -6.69 -9.98 -6.54
N ARG A 284 -6.16 -8.77 -6.78
CA ARG A 284 -6.95 -7.58 -7.11
C ARG A 284 -7.25 -7.48 -8.62
N SER A 285 -6.39 -8.06 -9.46
CA SER A 285 -6.45 -8.02 -10.92
C SER A 285 -7.55 -8.94 -11.46
#